data_AF-A0A1Q8B3K5-F1
#
_entry.id   AF-A0A1Q8B3K5-F1
#
_cell.length_a   1.000
_cell.length_b   1.000
_cell.length_c   1.000
_cell.angle_alpha   90.00
_cell.angle_beta   90.00
_cell.angle_gamma   90.00
#
_symmetry.space_group_name_H-M   'P 1'
#
loop_
_entity.id
_entity.type
_entity.pdbx_description
1 polymer ?
#
loop_
_entity_poly.entity_id
_entity_poly.type
_entity_poly.pdbx_seq_one_letter_code
_entity_poly.pdbx_strand_id
1 'polypeptide(L)'
;MYLFNKTGGLLRTQTFNSPPYSITFSADDSTLVIGTRYNVIAFDWSGKILWNWNMPSGSGVSSLATASDGSYTLAGLGARADFGQTILVFNNQGILLWGKPVGTARQIALSSDGSDAAIAAWPMISSTSFPSGSIYLLPGPRALARDTGPVYSLLYFGQSTGLIPTAVILPAAISATLIAVTIVRSRNRAKKKPGAKPESPKTS
;
A
#
# COMPACT_ATOMS: atom_id res chain seq x y z
N MET A 1 -14.06 6.20 -20.94
CA MET A 1 -13.09 7.29 -20.73
C MET A 1 -13.22 8.26 -21.88
N TYR A 2 -13.23 9.55 -21.57
CA TYR A 2 -13.18 10.62 -22.56
C TYR A 2 -11.92 11.42 -22.33
N LEU A 3 -11.21 11.74 -23.41
CA LEU A 3 -10.02 12.57 -23.37
C LEU A 3 -10.31 13.87 -24.10
N PHE A 4 -9.98 15.00 -23.47
CA PHE A 4 -10.20 16.33 -24.02
C PHE A 4 -8.87 17.07 -24.14
N ASN A 5 -8.77 17.97 -25.10
CA ASN A 5 -7.66 18.91 -25.19
C ASN A 5 -7.86 20.08 -24.21
N LYS A 6 -6.87 20.98 -24.12
CA LYS A 6 -6.92 22.17 -23.26
C LYS A 6 -8.05 23.16 -23.57
N THR A 7 -8.69 23.06 -24.73
CA THR A 7 -9.82 23.92 -25.13
C THR A 7 -11.17 23.20 -24.98
N GLY A 8 -11.20 22.00 -24.38
CA GLY A 8 -12.41 21.20 -24.17
C GLY A 8 -12.87 20.39 -25.39
N GLY A 9 -12.09 20.36 -26.48
CA GLY A 9 -12.38 19.54 -27.64
C GLY A 9 -12.14 18.05 -27.34
N LEU A 10 -13.11 17.20 -27.65
CA LEU A 10 -13.01 15.75 -27.48
C LEU A 10 -11.95 15.18 -28.45
N LEU A 11 -10.88 14.63 -27.88
CA LEU A 11 -9.80 13.98 -28.61
C LEU A 11 -10.06 12.47 -28.80
N ARG A 12 -10.63 11.81 -27.78
CA ARG A 12 -10.86 10.36 -27.82
C ARG A 12 -11.98 9.92 -26.89
N THR A 13 -12.65 8.85 -27.32
CA THR A 13 -13.48 7.98 -26.47
C THR A 13 -12.89 6.57 -26.42
N GLN A 14 -12.78 6.00 -25.23
CA GLN A 14 -12.35 4.61 -25.00
C GLN A 14 -13.35 3.88 -24.10
N THR A 15 -13.78 2.70 -24.53
CA THR A 15 -14.67 1.81 -23.77
C THR A 15 -13.87 0.74 -23.03
N PHE A 16 -14.45 0.25 -21.94
CA PHE A 16 -13.87 -0.78 -21.08
C PHE A 16 -14.97 -1.79 -20.72
N ASN A 17 -14.59 -3.06 -20.58
CA ASN A 17 -15.52 -4.14 -20.20
C ASN A 17 -15.91 -4.10 -18.70
N SER A 18 -15.31 -3.18 -17.94
CA SER A 18 -15.56 -2.98 -16.52
C SER A 18 -15.47 -1.49 -16.19
N PRO A 19 -16.30 -0.96 -15.27
CA PRO A 19 -16.25 0.44 -14.90
C PRO A 19 -14.83 0.87 -14.47
N PRO A 20 -14.28 1.95 -15.05
CA PRO A 20 -13.05 2.55 -14.56
C PRO A 20 -13.32 3.30 -13.25
N TYR A 21 -12.48 3.07 -12.25
CA TYR A 21 -12.57 3.72 -10.94
C TYR A 21 -11.45 4.73 -10.69
N SER A 22 -10.32 4.57 -11.37
CA SER A 22 -9.14 5.43 -11.20
C SER A 22 -8.39 5.61 -12.51
N ILE A 23 -7.67 6.73 -12.61
CA ILE A 23 -6.90 7.15 -13.78
C ILE A 23 -5.65 7.91 -13.31
N THR A 24 -4.54 7.74 -14.01
CA THR A 24 -3.30 8.51 -13.80
C THR A 24 -2.53 8.65 -15.11
N PHE A 25 -1.66 9.64 -15.18
CA PHE A 25 -0.82 9.95 -16.34
C PHE A 25 0.62 10.11 -15.87
N SER A 26 1.58 9.70 -16.70
CA SER A 26 2.95 10.18 -16.59
C SER A 26 3.05 11.61 -17.15
N ALA A 27 3.99 12.40 -16.65
CA ALA A 27 4.17 13.79 -17.07
C ALA A 27 4.90 13.92 -18.41
N ASP A 28 5.68 12.89 -18.78
CA ASP A 28 6.36 12.75 -20.06
C ASP A 28 5.44 12.28 -21.19
N ASP A 29 4.13 12.16 -20.91
CA ASP A 29 3.15 11.74 -21.88
C ASP A 29 3.39 10.31 -22.43
N SER A 30 4.25 9.50 -21.81
CA SER A 30 4.48 8.13 -22.28
C SER A 30 3.32 7.19 -21.96
N THR A 31 2.63 7.41 -20.82
CA THR A 31 1.75 6.41 -20.23
C THR A 31 0.51 7.02 -19.60
N LEU A 32 -0.65 6.50 -19.98
CA LEU A 32 -1.92 6.67 -19.32
C LEU A 32 -2.35 5.34 -18.69
N VAL A 33 -2.64 5.31 -17.38
CA VAL A 33 -3.05 4.10 -16.69
C VAL A 33 -4.47 4.22 -16.14
N ILE A 34 -5.27 3.19 -16.37
CA ILE A 34 -6.66 3.07 -15.93
C ILE A 34 -6.79 1.87 -15.02
N GLY A 35 -7.46 2.08 -13.89
CA GLY A 35 -7.81 1.05 -12.93
C GLY A 35 -9.30 0.74 -13.01
N THR A 36 -9.66 -0.52 -13.22
CA THR A 36 -11.05 -0.99 -13.28
C THR A 36 -11.37 -1.88 -12.08
N ARG A 37 -12.52 -2.57 -12.09
CA ARG A 37 -12.78 -3.61 -11.10
C ARG A 37 -11.78 -4.78 -11.18
N TYR A 38 -11.29 -5.08 -12.37
CA TYR A 38 -10.58 -6.32 -12.69
C TYR A 38 -9.21 -6.11 -13.32
N ASN A 39 -8.86 -4.89 -13.70
CA ASN A 39 -7.66 -4.65 -14.49
C ASN A 39 -6.94 -3.37 -14.06
N VAL A 40 -5.63 -3.39 -14.21
CA VAL A 40 -4.81 -2.17 -14.39
C VAL A 40 -4.33 -2.20 -15.84
N ILE A 41 -4.69 -1.19 -16.62
CA ILE A 41 -4.41 -1.15 -18.05
C ILE A 41 -3.66 0.14 -18.37
N ALA A 42 -2.51 0.01 -19.01
CA ALA A 42 -1.77 1.15 -19.53
C ALA A 42 -1.95 1.30 -21.03
N PHE A 43 -1.98 2.56 -21.46
CA PHE A 43 -2.12 2.98 -22.84
C PHE A 43 -1.10 4.06 -23.17
N ASP A 44 -0.75 4.17 -24.44
CA ASP A 44 -0.12 5.39 -24.94
C ASP A 44 -1.17 6.46 -25.29
N TRP A 45 -0.72 7.66 -25.66
CA TRP A 45 -1.61 8.72 -26.13
C TRP A 45 -2.36 8.40 -27.43
N SER A 46 -2.01 7.37 -28.17
CA SER A 46 -2.77 6.89 -29.34
C SER A 46 -3.92 5.95 -28.95
N GLY A 47 -3.94 5.47 -27.70
CA GLY A 47 -4.94 4.55 -27.17
C GLY A 47 -4.57 3.09 -27.37
N LYS A 48 -3.34 2.83 -27.83
CA LYS A 48 -2.79 1.48 -27.91
C LYS A 48 -2.48 0.99 -26.50
N ILE A 49 -2.93 -0.22 -26.20
CA ILE A 49 -2.59 -0.89 -24.94
C ILE A 49 -1.08 -1.17 -24.92
N LEU A 50 -0.41 -0.65 -23.90
CA LEU A 50 1.00 -0.92 -23.61
C LEU A 50 1.14 -2.21 -22.81
N TRP A 51 0.31 -2.36 -21.78
CA TRP A 51 0.20 -3.57 -20.97
C TRP A 51 -1.15 -3.63 -20.26
N ASN A 52 -1.54 -4.84 -19.85
CA ASN A 52 -2.77 -5.09 -19.12
C ASN A 52 -2.53 -6.15 -18.05
N TRP A 53 -2.75 -5.80 -16.80
CA TRP A 53 -2.65 -6.70 -15.66
C TRP A 53 -4.05 -7.07 -15.15
N ASN A 54 -4.32 -8.37 -15.04
CA ASN A 54 -5.62 -8.90 -14.61
C ASN A 54 -5.61 -9.27 -13.12
N MET A 55 -6.62 -8.81 -12.39
CA MET A 55 -6.83 -9.10 -10.97
C MET A 55 -7.58 -10.42 -10.78
N PRO A 56 -7.07 -11.32 -9.92
CA PRO A 56 -7.76 -12.58 -9.63
C PRO A 56 -9.13 -12.42 -8.95
N SER A 57 -9.30 -11.45 -8.04
CA SER A 57 -10.45 -11.40 -7.12
C SER A 57 -11.40 -10.21 -7.27
N GLY A 58 -11.20 -9.36 -8.29
CA GLY A 58 -12.12 -8.27 -8.62
C GLY A 58 -12.29 -7.20 -7.53
N SER A 59 -11.23 -6.91 -6.78
CA SER A 59 -11.24 -5.97 -5.64
C SER A 59 -11.42 -4.50 -6.04
N GLY A 60 -11.16 -4.18 -7.32
CA GLY A 60 -11.21 -2.83 -7.86
C GLY A 60 -10.03 -1.96 -7.47
N VAL A 61 -9.62 -1.11 -8.42
CA VAL A 61 -8.49 -0.20 -8.26
C VAL A 61 -8.98 1.15 -7.79
N SER A 62 -8.85 1.40 -6.50
CA SER A 62 -9.34 2.62 -5.84
C SER A 62 -8.49 3.84 -6.15
N SER A 63 -7.19 3.65 -6.40
CA SER A 63 -6.26 4.75 -6.64
C SER A 63 -5.06 4.27 -7.46
N LEU A 64 -4.53 5.16 -8.30
CA LEU A 64 -3.33 4.94 -9.09
C LEU A 64 -2.40 6.15 -8.92
N ALA A 65 -1.10 5.91 -9.01
CA ALA A 65 -0.09 6.95 -9.14
C ALA A 65 1.04 6.47 -10.05
N THR A 66 1.51 7.31 -10.96
CA THR A 66 2.55 6.97 -11.94
C THR A 66 3.71 7.95 -11.80
N ALA A 67 4.94 7.46 -11.95
CA ALA A 67 6.13 8.30 -11.97
C ALA A 67 6.10 9.26 -13.17
N SER A 68 6.79 10.40 -13.09
CA SER A 68 6.72 11.43 -14.13
C SER A 68 7.21 10.92 -15.49
N ASP A 69 8.12 9.95 -15.51
CA ASP A 69 8.69 9.32 -16.71
C ASP A 69 8.04 7.98 -17.10
N GLY A 70 6.87 7.67 -16.51
CA GLY A 70 6.14 6.43 -16.80
C GLY A 70 6.82 5.14 -16.35
N SER A 71 7.99 5.20 -15.70
CA SER A 71 8.79 4.03 -15.34
C SER A 71 8.09 3.09 -14.35
N TYR A 72 7.26 3.63 -13.47
CA TYR A 72 6.55 2.88 -12.44
C TYR A 72 5.12 3.35 -12.26
N THR A 73 4.24 2.41 -11.91
CA THR A 73 2.87 2.69 -11.50
C THR A 73 2.52 1.95 -10.22
N LEU A 74 1.97 2.66 -9.24
CA LEU A 74 1.39 2.13 -8.02
C LEU A 74 -0.12 1.98 -8.20
N ALA A 75 -0.66 0.85 -7.77
CA ALA A 75 -2.09 0.59 -7.74
C ALA A 75 -2.55 0.24 -6.32
N GLY A 76 -3.59 0.95 -5.88
CA GLY A 76 -4.26 0.75 -4.60
C GLY A 76 -5.52 -0.07 -4.79
N LEU A 77 -5.69 -1.07 -3.93
CA LEU A 77 -6.80 -2.01 -3.98
C LEU A 77 -7.58 -2.00 -2.66
N GLY A 78 -8.85 -2.40 -2.78
CA GLY A 78 -9.64 -2.79 -1.62
C GLY A 78 -9.02 -4.00 -0.91
N ALA A 79 -9.07 -4.01 0.42
CA ALA A 79 -8.70 -5.20 1.18
C ALA A 79 -9.73 -6.31 0.94
N ARG A 80 -9.24 -7.48 0.53
CA ARG A 80 -10.01 -8.72 0.49
C ARG A 80 -9.24 -9.83 1.17
N ALA A 81 -10.00 -10.79 1.72
CA ALA A 81 -9.44 -11.90 2.49
C ALA A 81 -8.55 -12.83 1.66
N ASP A 82 -8.72 -12.86 0.33
CA ASP A 82 -8.11 -13.83 -0.58
C ASP A 82 -6.84 -13.35 -1.29
N PHE A 83 -6.65 -12.04 -1.46
CA PHE A 83 -5.52 -11.49 -2.21
C PHE A 83 -4.40 -10.93 -1.32
N GLY A 84 -4.73 -10.48 -0.09
CA GLY A 84 -3.78 -10.07 0.96
C GLY A 84 -2.96 -8.80 0.67
N GLN A 85 -2.63 -8.50 -0.58
CA GLN A 85 -1.87 -7.32 -1.00
C GLN A 85 -2.83 -6.23 -1.48
N THR A 86 -2.63 -5.01 -1.00
CA THR A 86 -3.52 -3.89 -1.31
C THR A 86 -2.82 -2.68 -1.90
N ILE A 87 -1.48 -2.75 -1.98
CA ILE A 87 -0.65 -1.94 -2.86
C ILE A 87 0.09 -2.88 -3.79
N LEU A 88 0.07 -2.57 -5.07
CA LEU A 88 0.85 -3.24 -6.11
C LEU A 88 1.71 -2.21 -6.84
N VAL A 89 2.90 -2.63 -7.26
CA VAL A 89 3.81 -1.81 -8.07
C VAL A 89 4.17 -2.51 -9.35
N PHE A 90 3.98 -1.80 -10.46
CA PHE A 90 4.33 -2.26 -11.79
C PHE A 90 5.48 -1.43 -12.37
N ASN A 91 6.34 -2.07 -13.16
CA ASN A 91 7.22 -1.34 -14.08
C ASN A 91 6.45 -0.90 -15.34
N ASN A 92 7.13 -0.18 -16.23
CA ASN A 92 6.58 0.29 -17.51
C ASN A 92 6.19 -0.84 -18.51
N GLN A 93 6.53 -2.09 -18.23
CA GLN A 93 6.11 -3.27 -19.00
C GLN A 93 4.90 -3.98 -18.37
N GLY A 94 4.36 -3.48 -17.26
CA GLY A 94 3.25 -4.11 -16.54
C GLY A 94 3.67 -5.30 -15.69
N ILE A 95 4.97 -5.50 -15.46
CA ILE A 95 5.49 -6.55 -14.57
C ILE A 95 5.29 -6.10 -13.12
N LEU A 96 4.58 -6.91 -12.33
CA LEU A 96 4.43 -6.71 -10.90
C LEU A 96 5.80 -6.91 -10.20
N LEU A 97 6.35 -5.83 -9.65
CA LEU A 97 7.63 -5.86 -8.94
C LEU A 97 7.46 -6.27 -7.49
N TRP A 98 6.46 -5.71 -6.81
CA TRP A 98 6.13 -6.05 -5.43
C TRP A 98 4.71 -5.62 -5.07
N GLY A 99 4.20 -6.17 -3.97
CA GLY A 99 3.00 -5.66 -3.32
C GLY A 99 3.09 -5.74 -1.80
N LYS A 100 2.25 -4.96 -1.12
CA LYS A 100 2.22 -4.87 0.35
C LYS A 100 0.79 -4.85 0.90
N PRO A 101 0.56 -5.48 2.07
CA PRO A 101 -0.68 -5.36 2.81
C PRO A 101 -0.70 -4.04 3.62
N VAL A 102 -1.59 -3.11 3.29
CA VAL A 102 -1.77 -1.85 4.05
C VAL A 102 -3.24 -1.62 4.47
N GLY A 103 -4.08 -2.67 4.42
CA GLY A 103 -5.53 -2.52 4.52
C GLY A 103 -6.13 -1.96 3.22
N THR A 104 -7.33 -1.42 3.23
CA THR A 104 -7.95 -0.86 2.02
C THR A 104 -7.25 0.43 1.61
N ALA A 105 -6.43 0.39 0.56
CA ALA A 105 -5.78 1.59 0.02
C ALA A 105 -6.85 2.49 -0.59
N ARG A 106 -6.90 3.76 -0.18
CA ARG A 106 -7.90 4.72 -0.66
C ARG A 106 -7.31 5.77 -1.59
N GLN A 107 -6.13 6.26 -1.26
CA GLN A 107 -5.43 7.25 -2.05
C GLN A 107 -3.93 6.99 -2.00
N ILE A 108 -3.28 7.14 -3.14
CA ILE A 108 -1.84 6.99 -3.31
C ILE A 108 -1.30 8.27 -3.93
N ALA A 109 -0.16 8.72 -3.41
CA ALA A 109 0.69 9.70 -4.06
C ALA A 109 2.07 9.10 -4.26
N LEU A 110 2.70 9.43 -5.39
CA LEU A 110 4.07 9.07 -5.71
C LEU A 110 4.82 10.35 -6.07
N SER A 111 6.05 10.50 -5.56
CA SER A 111 6.92 11.60 -5.98
C SER A 111 7.18 11.52 -7.48
N SER A 112 7.46 12.65 -8.13
CA SER A 112 7.69 12.70 -9.58
C SER A 112 8.83 11.76 -10.00
N ASP A 113 9.90 11.73 -9.22
CA ASP A 113 11.04 10.84 -9.41
C ASP A 113 10.82 9.40 -8.93
N GLY A 114 9.64 9.05 -8.41
CA GLY A 114 9.31 7.72 -7.93
C GLY A 114 10.13 7.21 -6.75
N SER A 115 10.82 8.10 -6.03
CA SER A 115 11.65 7.76 -4.87
C SER A 115 10.87 7.65 -3.56
N ASP A 116 9.69 8.27 -3.46
CA ASP A 116 8.82 8.27 -2.27
C ASP A 116 7.36 8.02 -2.63
N ALA A 117 6.65 7.32 -1.75
CA ALA A 117 5.22 7.07 -1.86
C ALA A 117 4.49 7.32 -0.54
N ALA A 118 3.29 7.91 -0.63
CA ALA A 118 2.38 8.09 0.48
C ALA A 118 1.06 7.37 0.19
N ILE A 119 0.57 6.58 1.14
CA ILE A 119 -0.66 5.81 1.01
C ILE A 119 -1.58 6.11 2.18
N ALA A 120 -2.77 6.62 1.89
CA ALA A 120 -3.87 6.65 2.84
C ALA A 120 -4.66 5.34 2.72
N ALA A 121 -4.76 4.59 3.82
CA ALA A 121 -5.46 3.32 3.84
C ALA A 121 -6.27 3.12 5.11
N TRP A 122 -7.31 2.30 5.00
CA TRP A 122 -8.22 1.99 6.11
C TRP A 122 -7.98 0.56 6.59
N PRO A 123 -8.21 0.25 7.88
CA PRO A 123 -8.00 -1.08 8.42
C PRO A 123 -8.68 -2.17 7.60
N MET A 124 -8.04 -3.32 7.51
CA MET A 124 -8.67 -4.54 7.00
C MET A 124 -9.65 -5.03 8.07
N ILE A 125 -10.91 -4.63 7.99
CA ILE A 125 -11.98 -5.09 8.88
C ILE A 125 -13.16 -5.61 8.07
N SER A 126 -13.76 -6.69 8.55
CA SER A 126 -14.94 -7.34 7.98
C SER A 126 -16.25 -6.60 8.30
N SER A 127 -16.20 -5.37 8.82
CA SER A 127 -17.36 -4.58 9.25
C SER A 127 -17.52 -3.29 8.45
N THR A 128 -18.74 -2.74 8.45
CA THR A 128 -19.13 -1.52 7.71
C THR A 128 -18.78 -0.21 8.43
N SER A 129 -18.07 -0.26 9.55
CA SER A 129 -17.68 0.92 10.34
C SER A 129 -16.21 1.21 10.13
N PHE A 130 -15.84 2.47 9.81
CA PHE A 130 -14.47 2.90 9.54
C PHE A 130 -13.95 3.81 10.66
N PRO A 131 -13.58 3.27 11.83
CA PRO A 131 -13.27 4.08 13.00
C PRO A 131 -11.92 4.82 12.92
N SER A 132 -11.07 4.49 11.94
CA SER A 132 -9.73 5.09 11.81
C SER A 132 -9.15 4.88 10.40
N GLY A 133 -8.14 5.68 10.06
CA GLY A 133 -7.31 5.55 8.86
C GLY A 133 -5.83 5.71 9.19
N SER A 134 -4.98 5.12 8.37
CA SER A 134 -3.52 5.14 8.49
C SER A 134 -2.89 5.81 7.27
N ILE A 135 -1.80 6.54 7.49
CA ILE A 135 -0.94 7.02 6.41
C ILE A 135 0.38 6.24 6.47
N TYR A 136 0.73 5.59 5.36
CA TYR A 136 1.98 4.89 5.17
C TYR A 136 2.89 5.75 4.30
N LEU A 137 4.09 6.05 4.79
CA LEU A 137 5.16 6.63 3.98
C LEU A 137 6.17 5.53 3.68
N LEU A 138 6.38 5.28 2.39
CA LEU A 138 7.21 4.20 1.88
C LEU A 138 8.26 4.75 0.92
N PRO A 139 9.46 4.16 0.89
CA PRO A 139 10.34 4.33 -0.27
C PRO A 139 9.58 3.91 -1.53
N GLY A 140 9.61 4.79 -2.52
CA GLY A 140 9.06 4.54 -3.84
C GLY A 140 9.82 3.44 -4.57
N PRO A 141 9.25 2.94 -5.68
CA PRO A 141 9.81 1.81 -6.42
C PRO A 141 11.21 2.08 -6.96
N ARG A 142 11.55 3.33 -7.24
CA ARG A 142 12.90 3.71 -7.68
C ARG A 142 13.93 3.62 -6.55
N ALA A 143 13.53 3.96 -5.33
CA ALA A 143 14.38 3.82 -4.16
C ALA A 143 14.59 2.34 -3.80
N LEU A 144 13.56 1.50 -3.91
CA LEU A 144 13.66 0.06 -3.65
C LEU A 144 14.47 -0.72 -4.71
N ALA A 145 14.55 -0.22 -5.94
CA ALA A 145 15.48 -0.74 -6.95
C ALA A 145 16.96 -0.49 -6.57
N ARG A 146 17.23 0.45 -5.66
CA ARG A 146 18.53 0.66 -5.03
C ARG A 146 18.51 -0.06 -3.67
N ASP A 147 18.89 -1.32 -3.69
CA ASP A 147 18.99 -2.25 -2.56
C ASP A 147 19.21 -1.57 -1.19
N THR A 148 18.11 -1.28 -0.49
CA THR A 148 18.11 -0.79 0.88
C THR A 148 16.90 -1.42 1.56
N GLY A 149 17.15 -2.18 2.63
CA GLY A 149 16.13 -2.97 3.33
C GLY A 149 14.88 -2.17 3.77
N PRO A 150 13.84 -2.83 4.27
CA PRO A 150 12.54 -2.20 4.49
C PRO A 150 12.60 -1.10 5.55
N VAL A 151 12.41 0.16 5.13
CA VAL A 151 12.18 1.30 6.01
C VAL A 151 10.66 1.53 6.09
N TYR A 152 10.08 1.37 7.28
CA TYR A 152 8.69 1.69 7.56
C TYR A 152 8.63 2.87 8.52
N SER A 153 7.78 3.85 8.23
CA SER A 153 7.32 4.84 9.22
C SER A 153 5.79 4.80 9.28
N LEU A 154 5.25 4.67 10.49
CA LEU A 154 3.82 4.58 10.75
C LEU A 154 3.39 5.83 11.50
N LEU A 155 2.52 6.63 10.89
CA LEU A 155 1.89 7.76 11.56
C LEU A 155 0.44 7.37 11.91
N TYR A 156 0.16 7.26 13.22
CA TYR A 156 -1.13 6.88 13.76
C TYR A 156 -1.81 8.10 14.40
N PHE A 157 -3.03 8.41 13.97
CA PHE A 157 -3.87 9.42 14.60
C PHE A 157 -4.99 8.73 15.38
N GLY A 158 -4.84 8.67 16.70
CA GLY A 158 -5.91 8.23 17.61
C GLY A 158 -6.91 9.37 17.83
N GLN A 159 -8.21 9.04 17.92
CA GLN A 159 -9.21 10.06 18.22
C GLN A 159 -9.17 10.47 19.70
N SER A 160 -9.32 11.78 19.92
CA SER A 160 -9.65 12.43 21.19
C SER A 160 -8.60 12.42 22.31
N THR A 161 -7.53 13.20 22.15
CA THR A 161 -7.10 14.12 23.21
C THR A 161 -6.70 15.42 22.51
N GLY A 162 -7.06 16.59 23.02
CA GLY A 162 -6.75 17.90 22.41
C GLY A 162 -5.26 18.26 22.41
N LEU A 163 -4.38 17.27 22.28
CA LEU A 163 -2.93 17.37 22.22
C LEU A 163 -2.50 16.83 20.87
N ILE A 164 -1.70 17.60 20.15
CA ILE A 164 -1.00 17.12 18.95
C ILE A 164 -0.18 15.90 19.41
N PRO A 165 -0.47 14.67 18.96
CA PRO A 165 0.32 13.53 19.40
C PRO A 165 1.75 13.73 18.93
N THR A 166 2.72 13.57 19.83
CA THR A 166 4.13 13.52 19.49
C THR A 166 4.34 12.47 18.41
N ALA A 167 4.74 12.92 17.21
CA ALA A 167 5.10 12.02 16.12
C ALA A 167 6.25 11.12 16.56
N VAL A 168 6.00 9.83 16.71
CA VAL A 168 7.05 8.84 17.00
C VAL A 168 7.58 8.32 15.67
N ILE A 169 8.68 8.90 15.20
CA ILE A 169 9.44 8.37 14.07
C ILE A 169 10.27 7.20 14.61
N LEU A 170 9.90 5.96 14.28
CA LEU A 170 10.73 4.78 14.56
C LEU A 170 11.56 4.45 13.30
N PRO A 171 12.89 4.61 13.33
CA PRO A 171 13.75 3.97 12.34
C PRO A 171 13.60 2.45 12.46
N ALA A 172 13.50 1.75 11.33
CA ALA A 172 13.36 0.28 11.26
C ALA A 172 14.44 -0.49 12.05
N ALA A 173 15.57 0.15 12.37
CA ALA A 173 16.65 -0.42 13.17
C ALA A 173 16.31 -0.67 14.65
N ILE A 174 15.28 -0.03 15.23
CA ILE A 174 14.99 -0.15 16.68
C ILE A 174 13.95 -1.25 16.99
N SER A 175 13.08 -1.60 16.04
CA SER A 175 12.05 -2.64 16.26
C SER A 175 12.65 -4.03 16.48
N ALA A 176 13.77 -4.35 15.81
CA ALA A 176 14.47 -5.61 16.03
C ALA A 176 15.15 -5.66 17.41
N THR A 177 15.72 -4.55 17.88
CA THR A 177 16.40 -4.48 19.18
C THR A 177 15.42 -4.58 20.35
N LEU A 178 14.24 -3.97 20.25
CA LEU A 178 13.24 -4.03 21.31
C LEU A 178 12.66 -5.44 21.49
N ILE A 179 12.44 -6.17 20.38
CA ILE A 179 11.98 -7.56 20.41
C ILE A 179 13.06 -8.46 21.03
N ALA A 180 14.33 -8.28 20.65
CA ALA A 180 15.44 -9.05 21.23
C ALA A 180 15.61 -8.80 22.73
N VAL A 181 15.55 -7.54 23.20
CA VAL A 181 15.68 -7.21 24.63
C VAL A 181 14.52 -7.81 25.45
N THR A 182 13.31 -7.85 24.89
CA THR A 182 12.14 -8.42 25.58
C THR A 182 12.23 -9.95 25.69
N ILE A 183 12.73 -10.62 24.64
CA ILE A 183 12.94 -12.08 24.62
C ILE A 183 14.10 -12.48 25.56
N VAL A 184 15.19 -11.71 25.61
CA VAL A 184 16.30 -11.99 26.53
C VAL A 184 15.87 -11.77 27.98
N ARG A 185 15.09 -10.72 28.27
CA ARG A 185 14.55 -10.48 29.63
C ARG A 185 13.54 -11.55 30.06
N SER A 186 12.70 -12.05 29.16
CA SER A 186 11.75 -13.13 29.48
C SER A 186 12.46 -14.47 29.72
N ARG A 187 13.47 -14.81 28.91
CA ARG A 187 14.33 -15.99 29.12
C ARG A 187 15.11 -15.94 30.44
N ASN A 188 15.63 -14.77 30.81
CA ASN A 188 16.33 -14.61 32.09
C ASN A 188 15.39 -14.68 33.31
N ARG A 189 14.12 -14.26 33.19
CA ARG A 189 13.10 -14.48 34.23
C ARG A 189 12.69 -15.95 34.35
N ALA A 190 12.58 -16.67 33.25
CA ALA A 190 12.25 -18.10 33.24
C ALA A 190 13.37 -18.95 33.89
N LYS A 191 14.64 -18.63 33.65
CA LYS A 191 15.78 -19.30 34.29
C LYS A 191 15.89 -19.03 35.80
N LYS A 192 15.35 -17.92 36.30
CA LYS A 192 15.35 -17.57 37.74
C LYS A 192 14.23 -18.23 38.56
N LYS A 193 13.29 -18.96 37.93
CA LYS A 193 12.26 -19.74 38.65
C LYS A 193 12.28 -21.22 38.23
N PRO A 194 13.19 -22.05 38.75
CA PRO A 194 13.02 -23.49 38.68
C PRO A 194 12.17 -23.98 39.86
N GLY A 195 11.02 -24.59 39.55
CA GLY A 195 10.28 -25.46 40.48
C GLY A 195 9.26 -24.78 41.40
N ALA A 196 8.00 -24.69 40.96
CA ALA A 196 6.87 -24.77 41.88
C ALA A 196 6.30 -26.19 41.77
N LYS A 197 6.45 -26.97 42.83
CA LYS A 197 5.95 -28.34 42.96
C LYS A 197 4.42 -28.29 43.11
N PRO A 198 3.63 -29.15 42.45
CA PRO A 198 2.18 -29.14 42.61
C PRO A 198 1.79 -29.62 44.02
N GLU A 199 0.97 -28.84 44.72
CA GLU A 199 0.31 -29.24 45.97
C GLU A 199 -0.66 -30.39 45.71
N SER A 200 -0.56 -31.45 46.52
CA SER A 200 -1.49 -32.58 46.52
C SER A 200 -2.79 -32.23 47.26
N PRO A 201 -3.96 -32.73 46.79
CA PRO A 201 -5.23 -32.40 47.38
C PRO A 201 -5.40 -33.10 48.74
N LYS A 202 -5.84 -32.35 49.75
CA LYS A 202 -6.31 -32.89 51.03
C LYS A 202 -7.75 -33.37 50.87
N THR A 203 -8.02 -34.62 51.22
CA THR A 203 -9.36 -35.09 51.57
C THR A 203 -9.28 -35.96 52.82
N SER A 204 -10.28 -35.76 53.69
CA SER A 204 -10.51 -36.27 55.05
C SER A 204 -10.19 -37.73 55.31
#